data_AF-A0A9P6JKB5-F1
#
_entry.id   AF-A0A9P6JKB5-F1
#
_cell.length_a   1.000
_cell.length_b   1.000
_cell.length_c   1.000
_cell.angle_alpha   90.00
_cell.angle_beta   90.00
_cell.angle_gamma   90.00
#
_symmetry.space_group_name_H-M   'P 1'
#
loop_
_entity.id
_entity.type
_entity.pdbx_description
1 polymer ?
#
loop_
_entity_poly.entity_id
_entity_poly.type
_entity_poly.pdbx_seq_one_letter_code
_entity_poly.pdbx_strand_id
1 'polypeptide(L)'
;MRTLIPLKLINAPLDPGFYLSFWVYPKADALACLGWYHTHLGLEAEDAENASLEFDQAAKYYAEAGTILPGDEEKALIYLRSAVEAHWYNNHSARVYMPLVLKIMNSEEAMLEIWENSPISESRDASLLQVLEFGVLLTDTLQAGKYTKDDIIKPRELKELDKFPSTNVLYL
;
A
#
# COMPACT_ATOMS: atom_id res chain seq x y z
N MET A 1 19.78 -21.64 39.76
CA MET A 1 21.02 -21.69 38.96
C MET A 1 20.80 -20.77 37.76
N ARG A 2 21.33 -19.55 37.75
CA ARG A 2 21.21 -18.62 36.61
C ARG A 2 22.22 -19.09 35.56
N THR A 3 21.75 -19.67 34.47
CA THR A 3 22.58 -19.93 33.29
C THR A 3 22.99 -18.57 32.72
N LEU A 4 24.25 -18.19 32.94
CA LEU A 4 24.87 -17.07 32.24
C LEU A 4 24.92 -17.44 30.76
N ILE A 5 24.14 -16.73 29.94
CA ILE A 5 24.27 -16.82 28.48
C ILE A 5 25.71 -16.41 28.15
N PRO A 6 26.49 -17.23 27.44
CA PRO A 6 27.87 -16.89 27.13
C PRO A 6 27.91 -15.60 26.29
N LEU A 7 28.66 -14.60 26.76
CA LEU A 7 28.82 -13.26 26.16
C LEU A 7 29.24 -13.26 24.68
N LYS A 8 29.66 -14.40 24.13
CA LYS A 8 30.03 -14.55 22.71
C LYS A 8 28.86 -14.38 21.74
N LEU A 9 27.62 -14.42 22.21
CA LEU A 9 26.43 -14.20 21.36
C LEU A 9 26.07 -12.72 21.13
N ILE A 10 26.70 -11.78 21.85
CA ILE A 10 26.30 -10.35 21.80
C ILE A 10 26.79 -9.66 20.51
N ASN A 11 27.80 -10.20 19.83
CA ASN A 11 28.46 -9.57 18.67
C ASN A 11 28.31 -10.38 17.36
N ALA A 12 27.47 -11.41 17.32
CA ALA A 12 27.17 -12.08 16.06
C ALA A 12 26.26 -11.16 15.21
N PRO A 13 26.50 -11.01 13.89
CA PRO A 13 25.56 -10.30 13.03
C PRO A 13 24.18 -10.95 13.18
N LEU A 14 23.16 -10.12 13.40
CA LEU A 14 21.79 -10.59 13.59
C LEU A 14 21.36 -11.32 12.31
N ASP A 15 20.87 -12.56 12.47
CA ASP A 15 20.32 -13.33 11.36
C ASP A 15 19.17 -12.53 10.70
N PRO A 16 19.16 -12.34 9.37
CA PRO A 16 18.12 -11.58 8.69
C PRO A 16 16.73 -12.16 8.94
N GLY A 17 16.59 -13.49 8.96
CA GLY A 17 15.32 -14.15 9.27
C GLY A 17 14.83 -13.79 10.68
N PHE A 18 15.70 -13.89 11.68
CA PHE A 18 15.39 -13.48 13.05
C PHE A 18 15.00 -11.99 13.15
N TYR A 19 15.75 -11.09 12.51
CA TYR A 19 15.42 -9.67 12.50
C TYR A 19 14.05 -9.41 11.84
N LEU A 20 13.81 -10.02 10.68
CA LEU A 20 12.56 -9.88 9.95
C LEU A 20 11.38 -10.41 10.79
N SER A 21 11.47 -11.63 11.31
CA SER A 21 10.40 -12.29 12.07
C SER A 21 10.01 -11.58 13.36
N PHE A 22 10.97 -10.97 14.08
CA PHE A 22 10.72 -10.44 15.42
C PHE A 22 10.67 -8.91 15.51
N TRP A 23 11.12 -8.19 14.48
CA TRP A 23 11.06 -6.71 14.45
C TRP A 23 10.32 -6.17 13.24
N VAL A 24 10.66 -6.62 12.03
CA VAL A 24 10.14 -6.00 10.81
C VAL A 24 8.70 -6.41 10.53
N TYR A 25 8.41 -7.72 10.47
CA TYR A 25 7.04 -8.20 10.21
C TYR A 25 6.05 -7.76 11.28
N PRO A 26 6.33 -7.88 12.60
CA PRO A 26 5.39 -7.40 13.62
C PRO A 26 5.13 -5.89 13.53
N LYS A 27 6.16 -5.10 13.19
CA LYS A 27 6.00 -3.66 12.97
C LYS A 27 5.14 -3.38 11.73
N ALA A 28 5.37 -4.08 10.63
CA ALA A 28 4.61 -3.91 9.40
C ALA A 28 3.13 -4.25 9.60
N ASP A 29 2.86 -5.38 10.25
CA ASP A 29 1.50 -5.81 10.58
C ASP A 29 0.81 -4.79 11.51
N ALA A 30 1.51 -4.27 12.52
CA ALA A 30 0.96 -3.24 13.40
C ALA A 30 0.63 -1.93 12.67
N LEU A 31 1.52 -1.48 11.77
CA LEU A 31 1.26 -0.31 10.92
C LEU A 31 0.07 -0.57 9.99
N ALA A 32 -0.03 -1.74 9.38
CA ALA A 32 -1.15 -2.11 8.52
C ALA A 32 -2.48 -2.16 9.30
N CYS A 33 -2.47 -2.62 10.56
CA CYS A 33 -3.64 -2.54 11.43
C CYS A 33 -4.08 -1.10 11.72
N LEU A 34 -3.13 -0.17 11.94
CA LEU A 34 -3.45 1.26 12.07
C LEU A 34 -4.01 1.82 10.76
N GLY A 35 -3.41 1.46 9.63
CA GLY A 35 -3.92 1.83 8.31
C GLY A 35 -5.37 1.40 8.12
N TRP A 36 -5.67 0.14 8.45
CA TRP A 36 -7.01 -0.43 8.36
C TRP A 36 -8.02 0.31 9.24
N TYR A 37 -7.63 0.62 10.48
CA TYR A 37 -8.45 1.37 11.42
C TYR A 37 -8.82 2.76 10.87
N HIS A 38 -7.83 3.50 10.39
CA HIS A 38 -8.03 4.82 9.81
C HIS A 38 -8.85 4.78 8.50
N THR A 39 -8.68 3.76 7.66
CA THR A 39 -9.57 3.57 6.49
C THR A 39 -11.03 3.44 6.91
N HIS A 40 -11.32 2.67 7.96
CA HIS A 40 -12.70 2.50 8.44
C HIS A 40 -13.27 3.80 9.01
N LEU A 41 -12.49 4.54 9.79
CA LEU A 41 -12.93 5.87 10.27
C LEU A 41 -13.22 6.81 9.10
N GLY A 42 -12.40 6.80 8.04
CA GLY A 42 -12.63 7.62 6.85
C GLY A 42 -13.90 7.23 6.08
N LEU A 43 -14.18 5.92 5.96
CA LEU A 43 -15.40 5.42 5.32
C LEU A 43 -16.66 5.74 6.15
N GLU A 44 -16.56 5.71 7.47
CA GLU A 44 -17.65 6.00 8.40
C GLU A 44 -17.88 7.51 8.62
N ALA A 45 -16.88 8.36 8.39
CA ALA A 45 -16.95 9.81 8.62
C ALA A 45 -18.16 10.48 7.96
N GLU A 46 -18.80 11.41 8.66
CA GLU A 46 -20.04 12.07 8.20
C GLU A 46 -19.78 13.20 7.19
N ASP A 47 -18.54 13.71 7.15
CA ASP A 47 -18.12 14.81 6.28
C ASP A 47 -16.76 14.54 5.61
N ALA A 48 -16.52 15.26 4.52
CA ALA A 48 -15.35 15.08 3.68
C ALA A 48 -14.04 15.51 4.36
N GLU A 49 -14.08 16.45 5.30
CA GLU A 49 -12.87 16.95 5.99
C GLU A 49 -12.34 15.88 6.94
N ASN A 50 -13.22 15.32 7.79
CA ASN A 50 -12.86 14.22 8.67
C ASN A 50 -12.47 12.97 7.88
N ALA A 51 -13.21 12.63 6.80
CA ALA A 51 -12.84 11.52 5.94
C ALA A 51 -11.42 11.69 5.36
N SER A 52 -11.10 12.90 4.92
CA SER A 52 -9.80 13.23 4.33
C SER A 52 -8.64 13.03 5.31
N LEU A 53 -8.80 13.53 6.54
CA LEU A 53 -7.79 13.37 7.60
C LEU A 53 -7.51 11.90 7.89
N GLU A 54 -8.55 11.08 7.96
CA GLU A 54 -8.45 9.66 8.26
C GLU A 54 -7.82 8.88 7.10
N PHE A 55 -8.21 9.15 5.86
CA PHE A 55 -7.57 8.52 4.69
C PHE A 55 -6.10 8.91 4.52
N ASP A 56 -5.71 10.12 4.91
CA ASP A 56 -4.29 10.51 4.94
C ASP A 56 -3.49 9.71 5.96
N GLN A 57 -4.04 9.49 7.15
CA GLN A 57 -3.39 8.61 8.13
C GLN A 57 -3.31 7.18 7.62
N ALA A 58 -4.39 6.67 7.02
CA ALA A 58 -4.42 5.33 6.45
C ALA A 58 -3.33 5.15 5.40
N ALA A 59 -3.25 6.06 4.42
CA ALA A 59 -2.27 6.02 3.36
C ALA A 59 -0.83 6.05 3.91
N LYS A 60 -0.57 6.91 4.90
CA LYS A 60 0.73 7.00 5.55
C LYS A 60 1.13 5.69 6.23
N TYR A 61 0.25 5.11 7.05
CA TYR A 61 0.56 3.89 7.79
C TYR A 61 0.77 2.69 6.86
N TYR A 62 -0.07 2.53 5.84
CA TYR A 62 0.09 1.49 4.85
C TYR A 62 1.36 1.66 4.00
N ALA A 63 1.69 2.89 3.60
CA ALA A 63 2.91 3.17 2.85
C ALA A 63 4.16 2.86 3.69
N GLU A 64 4.17 3.18 4.98
CA GLU A 64 5.25 2.79 5.89
C GLU A 64 5.32 1.27 6.03
N ALA A 65 4.18 0.59 6.26
CA ALA A 65 4.11 -0.86 6.40
C ALA A 65 4.71 -1.59 5.20
N GLY A 66 4.32 -1.21 3.98
CA GLY A 66 4.84 -1.81 2.76
C GLY A 66 6.29 -1.40 2.43
N THR A 67 6.80 -0.29 2.99
CA THR A 67 8.16 0.17 2.72
C THR A 67 9.21 -0.44 3.64
N ILE A 68 8.85 -0.85 4.85
CA ILE A 68 9.79 -1.51 5.76
C ILE A 68 10.01 -2.99 5.43
N LEU A 69 9.10 -3.59 4.65
CA LEU A 69 9.22 -4.96 4.18
C LEU A 69 10.15 -5.05 2.96
N PRO A 70 10.77 -6.23 2.72
CA PRO A 70 11.45 -6.52 1.46
C PRO A 70 10.53 -6.29 0.24
N GLY A 71 11.08 -5.91 -0.91
CA GLY A 71 10.28 -5.62 -2.10
C GLY A 71 9.67 -6.87 -2.76
N ASP A 72 10.29 -8.02 -2.54
CA ASP A 72 9.87 -9.36 -2.96
C ASP A 72 8.92 -10.03 -1.94
N GLU A 73 8.52 -9.31 -0.88
CA GLU A 73 7.58 -9.81 0.11
C GLU A 73 6.13 -9.58 -0.31
N GLU A 74 5.31 -10.64 -0.27
CA GLU A 74 3.89 -10.62 -0.62
C GLU A 74 3.10 -9.52 0.12
N LYS A 75 3.31 -9.39 1.43
CA LYS A 75 2.63 -8.36 2.23
C LYS A 75 3.04 -6.94 1.85
N ALA A 76 4.25 -6.73 1.34
CA ALA A 76 4.73 -5.39 0.98
C ALA A 76 3.82 -4.78 -0.09
N LEU A 77 3.51 -5.54 -1.14
CA LEU A 77 2.67 -5.08 -2.25
C LEU A 77 1.21 -4.93 -1.81
N ILE A 78 0.69 -5.81 -0.96
CA ILE A 78 -0.66 -5.69 -0.40
C ILE A 78 -0.80 -4.36 0.39
N TYR A 79 0.16 -4.03 1.24
CA TYR A 79 0.12 -2.78 2.01
C TYR A 79 0.30 -1.55 1.14
N LEU A 80 1.20 -1.56 0.15
CA LEU A 80 1.33 -0.45 -0.78
C LEU A 80 0.04 -0.24 -1.60
N ARG A 81 -0.63 -1.32 -1.99
CA ARG A 81 -1.94 -1.26 -2.67
C ARG A 81 -3.00 -0.59 -1.79
N SER A 82 -3.08 -0.96 -0.50
CA SER A 82 -3.97 -0.29 0.44
C SER A 82 -3.65 1.20 0.65
N ALA A 83 -2.37 1.59 0.58
CA ALA A 83 -1.99 3.00 0.61
C ALA A 83 -2.48 3.76 -0.64
N VAL A 84 -2.39 3.15 -1.82
CA VAL A 84 -2.91 3.71 -3.06
C VAL A 84 -4.42 3.88 -2.99
N GLU A 85 -5.16 2.90 -2.48
CA GLU A 85 -6.61 3.02 -2.29
C GLU A 85 -7.00 4.16 -1.35
N ALA A 86 -6.30 4.30 -0.22
CA ALA A 86 -6.54 5.41 0.70
C ALA A 86 -6.35 6.77 0.02
N HIS A 87 -5.35 6.90 -0.86
CA HIS A 87 -5.18 8.10 -1.68
C HIS A 87 -6.31 8.31 -2.70
N TRP A 88 -6.84 7.24 -3.30
CA TRP A 88 -8.02 7.33 -4.18
C TRP A 88 -9.25 7.79 -3.41
N TYR A 89 -9.51 7.25 -2.21
CA TYR A 89 -10.60 7.72 -1.36
C TYR A 89 -10.41 9.19 -0.94
N ASN A 90 -9.16 9.63 -0.72
CA ASN A 90 -8.86 11.01 -0.35
C ASN A 90 -8.78 12.03 -1.51
N ASN A 91 -9.22 11.68 -2.73
CA ASN A 91 -9.16 12.61 -3.88
C ASN A 91 -7.75 13.19 -4.14
N HIS A 92 -6.68 12.45 -3.82
CA HIS A 92 -5.34 12.93 -4.08
C HIS A 92 -5.01 12.94 -5.57
N SER A 93 -4.24 13.95 -5.99
CA SER A 93 -3.70 13.99 -7.35
C SER A 93 -2.79 12.80 -7.62
N ALA A 94 -2.69 12.39 -8.89
CA ALA A 94 -1.82 11.29 -9.31
C ALA A 94 -0.37 11.44 -8.84
N ARG A 95 0.13 12.68 -8.71
CA ARG A 95 1.47 13.00 -8.18
C ARG A 95 1.78 12.33 -6.84
N VAL A 96 0.77 12.19 -5.97
CA VAL A 96 0.97 11.69 -4.60
C VAL A 96 1.10 10.17 -4.58
N TYR A 97 0.19 9.45 -5.24
CA TYR A 97 0.14 7.99 -5.16
C TYR A 97 0.88 7.27 -6.30
N MET A 98 1.17 7.93 -7.42
CA MET A 98 1.86 7.32 -8.56
C MET A 98 3.23 6.70 -8.21
N PRO A 99 4.06 7.29 -7.32
CA PRO A 99 5.28 6.61 -6.87
C PRO A 99 5.03 5.24 -6.23
N LEU A 100 3.91 5.06 -5.53
CA LEU A 100 3.53 3.78 -4.92
C LEU A 100 3.07 2.78 -5.98
N VAL A 101 2.28 3.23 -6.95
CA VAL A 101 1.85 2.40 -8.10
C VAL A 101 3.05 1.87 -8.87
N LEU A 102 4.01 2.76 -9.22
CA LEU A 102 5.23 2.35 -9.91
C LEU A 102 6.08 1.40 -9.07
N LYS A 103 6.12 1.57 -7.74
CA LYS A 103 6.82 0.64 -6.85
C LYS A 103 6.19 -0.75 -6.90
N ILE A 104 4.85 -0.85 -6.87
CA ILE A 104 4.13 -2.14 -6.99
C ILE A 104 4.47 -2.79 -8.34
N MET A 105 4.34 -2.05 -9.44
CA MET A 105 4.62 -2.56 -10.79
C MET A 105 6.06 -3.09 -10.93
N ASN A 106 7.03 -2.40 -10.34
CA ASN A 106 8.45 -2.80 -10.43
C ASN A 106 8.84 -3.94 -9.48
N SER A 107 7.99 -4.29 -8.51
CA SER A 107 8.28 -5.32 -7.51
C SER A 107 7.47 -6.59 -7.68
N GLU A 108 6.45 -6.57 -8.54
CA GLU A 108 5.55 -7.71 -8.78
C GLU A 108 6.30 -8.97 -9.20
N GLU A 109 7.19 -8.88 -10.18
CA GLU A 109 7.93 -10.04 -10.70
C GLU A 109 8.77 -10.74 -9.62
N ALA A 110 9.49 -9.96 -8.82
CA ALA A 110 10.31 -10.48 -7.71
C ALA A 110 9.44 -11.11 -6.60
N MET A 111 8.28 -10.51 -6.31
CA MET A 111 7.32 -11.09 -5.37
C MET A 111 6.77 -12.42 -5.88
N LEU A 112 6.40 -12.50 -7.16
CA LEU A 112 5.90 -13.73 -7.76
C LEU A 112 6.95 -14.86 -7.77
N GLU A 113 8.23 -14.55 -7.96
CA GLU A 113 9.31 -15.55 -7.91
C GLU A 113 9.30 -16.39 -6.62
N ILE A 114 8.90 -15.79 -5.49
CA ILE A 114 8.87 -16.45 -4.18
C ILE A 114 7.44 -16.87 -3.79
N TRP A 115 6.45 -16.04 -4.09
CA TRP A 115 5.11 -16.13 -3.51
C TRP A 115 4.01 -16.50 -4.50
N GLU A 116 4.31 -16.80 -5.77
CA GLU A 116 3.31 -17.14 -6.81
C GLU A 116 2.23 -18.11 -6.30
N ASN A 117 2.64 -19.14 -5.55
CA ASN A 117 1.77 -20.22 -5.07
C ASN A 117 1.51 -20.16 -3.55
N SER A 118 1.55 -18.96 -2.95
CA SER A 118 1.22 -18.79 -1.53
C SER A 118 -0.24 -19.17 -1.23
N PRO A 119 -0.61 -19.47 0.02
CA PRO A 119 -2.00 -19.75 0.39
C PRO A 119 -2.99 -18.60 0.13
N ILE A 120 -2.51 -17.36 -0.08
CA ILE A 120 -3.34 -16.18 -0.33
C ILE A 120 -3.21 -15.65 -1.75
N SER A 121 -2.48 -16.34 -2.64
CA SER A 121 -2.12 -15.88 -3.98
C SER A 121 -3.32 -15.44 -4.80
N GLU A 122 -4.39 -16.23 -4.85
CA GLU A 122 -5.59 -15.90 -5.61
C GLU A 122 -6.21 -14.55 -5.17
N SER A 123 -6.31 -14.33 -3.85
CA SER A 123 -6.88 -13.09 -3.31
C SER A 123 -5.95 -11.90 -3.50
N ARG A 124 -4.63 -12.11 -3.34
CA ARG A 124 -3.60 -11.12 -3.57
C ARG A 124 -3.63 -10.68 -5.03
N ASP A 125 -3.58 -11.62 -5.98
CA ASP A 125 -3.49 -11.33 -7.41
C ASP A 125 -4.71 -10.57 -7.90
N ALA A 126 -5.91 -10.99 -7.48
CA ALA A 126 -7.14 -10.25 -7.75
C ALA A 126 -7.07 -8.79 -7.21
N SER A 127 -6.50 -8.60 -6.01
CA SER A 127 -6.39 -7.28 -5.40
C SER A 127 -5.31 -6.39 -6.05
N LEU A 128 -4.20 -6.98 -6.51
CA LEU A 128 -3.10 -6.26 -7.15
C LEU A 128 -3.40 -5.93 -8.61
N LEU A 129 -4.11 -6.81 -9.32
CA LEU A 129 -4.46 -6.64 -10.73
C LEU A 129 -5.12 -5.28 -10.98
N GLN A 130 -6.03 -4.85 -10.10
CA GLN A 130 -6.68 -3.53 -10.20
C GLN A 130 -5.66 -2.38 -10.22
N VAL A 131 -4.67 -2.39 -9.33
CA VAL A 131 -3.65 -1.33 -9.25
C VAL A 131 -2.70 -1.41 -10.44
N LEU A 132 -2.36 -2.60 -10.90
CA LEU A 132 -1.46 -2.83 -12.03
C LEU A 132 -2.08 -2.38 -13.35
N GLU A 133 -3.32 -2.81 -13.63
CA GLU A 133 -4.07 -2.40 -14.82
C GLU A 133 -4.31 -0.88 -14.83
N PHE A 134 -4.71 -0.32 -13.69
CA PHE A 134 -4.85 1.12 -13.54
C PHE A 134 -3.51 1.84 -13.71
N GLY A 135 -2.40 1.28 -13.21
CA GLY A 135 -1.06 1.84 -13.34
C GLY A 135 -0.58 1.93 -14.78
N VAL A 136 -0.85 0.91 -15.59
CA VAL A 136 -0.59 0.92 -17.04
C VAL A 136 -1.42 2.01 -17.71
N LEU A 137 -2.74 2.01 -17.49
CA LEU A 137 -3.65 2.99 -18.07
C LEU A 137 -3.28 4.44 -17.70
N LEU A 138 -2.98 4.67 -16.42
CA LEU A 138 -2.56 5.98 -15.91
C LEU A 138 -1.25 6.43 -16.58
N THR A 139 -0.27 5.54 -16.69
CA THR A 139 1.02 5.86 -17.33
C THR A 139 0.83 6.22 -18.79
N ASP A 140 0.04 5.45 -19.54
CA ASP A 140 -0.23 5.70 -20.95
C ASP A 140 -0.96 7.03 -21.17
N THR A 141 -1.98 7.32 -20.34
CA THR A 141 -2.74 8.58 -20.46
C THR A 141 -1.94 9.83 -20.11
N LEU A 142 -1.03 9.73 -19.13
CA LEU A 142 -0.10 10.80 -18.78
C LEU A 142 0.95 11.02 -19.88
N GLN A 143 1.49 9.94 -20.46
CA GLN A 143 2.45 10.03 -21.58
C GLN A 143 1.81 10.62 -22.84
N ALA A 144 0.54 10.30 -23.10
CA ALA A 144 -0.22 10.89 -24.19
C ALA A 144 -0.56 12.38 -23.98
N GLY A 145 -0.30 12.94 -22.80
CA GLY A 145 -0.62 14.32 -22.45
C GLY A 145 -2.12 14.60 -22.33
N LYS A 146 -2.95 13.54 -22.20
CA LYS A 146 -4.40 13.68 -22.01
C LYS A 146 -4.73 14.26 -20.64
N TYR A 147 -3.93 13.89 -19.64
CA TYR A 147 -4.00 14.37 -18.27
C TYR A 147 -2.58 14.67 -17.76
N THR A 148 -2.51 15.28 -16.59
CA THR A 148 -1.30 15.63 -15.86
C THR A 148 -1.28 14.94 -14.50
N LYS A 149 -0.10 14.87 -13.89
CA LYS A 149 0.04 14.33 -12.53
C LYS A 149 -0.68 15.15 -11.46
N ASP A 150 -1.10 16.37 -11.77
CA ASP A 150 -1.82 17.24 -10.82
C ASP A 150 -3.33 17.00 -10.86
N ASP A 151 -3.81 16.22 -11.82
CA ASP A 151 -5.21 15.81 -11.89
C ASP A 151 -5.54 14.74 -10.85
N ILE A 152 -6.79 14.76 -10.36
CA ILE A 152 -7.34 13.75 -9.46
C ILE A 152 -7.92 12.63 -10.32
N ILE A 153 -7.23 11.50 -10.37
CA ILE A 153 -7.56 10.38 -11.25
C ILE A 153 -7.81 9.14 -10.39
N LYS A 154 -8.89 8.40 -10.65
CA LYS A 154 -9.27 7.20 -9.90
C LYS A 154 -9.72 6.07 -10.85
N PRO A 155 -9.64 4.80 -10.41
CA PRO A 155 -10.27 3.70 -11.14
C PRO A 155 -11.78 3.91 -11.27
N ARG A 156 -12.34 3.56 -12.43
CA ARG A 156 -13.76 3.71 -12.73
C ARG A 156 -14.68 2.99 -11.75
N GLU A 157 -14.24 1.89 -11.18
CA GLU A 157 -15.01 1.08 -10.23
C GLU A 157 -15.32 1.85 -8.94
N LEU A 158 -14.49 2.84 -8.59
CA LEU A 158 -14.69 3.66 -7.39
C LEU A 158 -15.79 4.71 -7.55
N LYS A 159 -16.29 4.94 -8.77
CA LYS A 159 -17.28 5.99 -9.01
C LYS A 159 -18.55 5.84 -8.17
N GLU A 160 -19.01 4.60 -7.99
CA GLU A 160 -20.21 4.29 -7.21
C GLU A 160 -19.92 4.18 -5.70
N LEU A 161 -18.63 4.12 -5.32
CA LEU A 161 -18.16 4.01 -3.93
C LEU A 161 -17.71 5.35 -3.35
N ASP A 162 -17.57 6.39 -4.17
CA ASP A 162 -17.13 7.71 -3.74
C ASP A 162 -18.23 8.41 -2.93
N LYS A 163 -18.08 8.39 -1.61
CA LYS A 163 -19.00 9.01 -0.66
C LYS A 163 -19.02 10.53 -0.77
N PHE A 164 -17.91 11.15 -1.17
CA PHE A 164 -17.74 12.60 -1.26
C PHE A 164 -17.23 12.99 -2.65
N PRO A 165 -18.06 12.79 -3.70
CA PRO A 165 -17.63 12.98 -5.07
C PRO A 165 -17.35 14.47 -5.33
N SER A 166 -16.17 14.75 -5.89
CA SER A 166 -15.83 16.09 -6.37
C SER A 166 -15.98 16.19 -7.89
N THR A 167 -16.34 17.38 -8.39
CA THR A 167 -16.58 17.62 -9.83
C THR A 167 -15.31 17.56 -10.68
N ASN A 168 -14.13 17.57 -10.06
CA ASN A 168 -12.83 17.53 -10.73
C ASN A 168 -12.19 16.13 -10.74
N VAL A 169 -12.91 15.09 -10.31
CA VAL A 169 -12.42 13.70 -10.32
C VAL A 169 -12.59 13.09 -11.70
N LEU A 170 -11.51 12.53 -12.24
CA LEU A 170 -11.47 11.77 -13.48
C LEU A 170 -11.48 10.28 -13.18
N TYR A 171 -12.49 9.58 -13.68
CA TYR A 171 -12.63 8.14 -13.57
C TYR A 171 -12.16 7.48 -14.86
N LEU A 172 -11.11 6.66 -14.78
CA LEU A 172 -10.54 5.92 -15.92
C LEU A 172 -10.91 4.45 -15.88
#